data_AF-A0A4U0WRA7-F1
#
_entry.id   AF-A0A4U0WRA7-F1
#
_cell.length_a   1.000
_cell.length_b   1.000
_cell.length_c   1.000
_cell.angle_alpha   90.00
_cell.angle_beta   90.00
_cell.angle_gamma   90.00
#
_symmetry.space_group_name_H-M   'P 1'
#
loop_
_entity.id
_entity.type
_entity.pdbx_description
1 polymer ?
#
loop_
_entity_poly.entity_id
_entity_poly.type
_entity_poly.pdbx_seq_one_letter_code
_entity_poly.pdbx_strand_id
1 'polypeptide(L)'
;MPSATDFTTALSSTALRACAYAFLRWIPGHHFVPAFYALLAVYIPSFIYNFRTTSPYKIISDELDVIVKETVDRDASEELELLDGADEGPIEEIDVEETIVLEEKDPHILRTLLTGLPSPTSIFWSLVTLGINLALVGMVTDYVYRAPLLHQAHDLSFARVGYVSGSTANIL
;
A
#
# COMPACT_ATOMS: atom_id res chain seq x y z
N MET A 1 -10.25 8.24 -9.91
CA MET A 1 -8.97 7.77 -10.50
C MET A 1 -8.22 6.94 -9.47
N PRO A 2 -7.42 5.92 -9.84
CA PRO A 2 -6.59 5.22 -8.86
C PRO A 2 -5.66 6.23 -8.18
N SER A 3 -5.60 6.20 -6.86
CA SER A 3 -4.72 7.09 -6.10
C SER A 3 -3.26 6.74 -6.36
N ALA A 4 -2.33 7.68 -6.18
CA ALA A 4 -0.90 7.40 -6.33
C ALA A 4 -0.43 6.27 -5.38
N THR A 5 -1.06 6.15 -4.21
CA THR A 5 -0.82 5.07 -3.25
C THR A 5 -1.34 3.73 -3.75
N ASP A 6 -2.49 3.68 -4.42
CA ASP A 6 -2.98 2.44 -5.05
C ASP A 6 -2.02 1.91 -6.10
N PHE A 7 -1.53 2.79 -6.97
CA PHE A 7 -0.57 2.40 -8.00
C PHE A 7 0.73 1.89 -7.38
N THR A 8 1.23 2.56 -6.34
CA THR A 8 2.45 2.17 -5.63
C THR A 8 2.29 0.83 -4.92
N THR A 9 1.18 0.59 -4.23
CA THR A 9 0.89 -0.71 -3.60
C THR A 9 0.78 -1.82 -4.63
N ALA A 10 0.09 -1.57 -5.75
CA ALA A 10 -0.07 -2.57 -6.81
C ALA A 10 1.27 -2.91 -7.49
N LEU A 11 2.07 -1.91 -7.80
CA LEU A 11 3.37 -2.07 -8.42
C LEU A 11 4.34 -2.81 -7.48
N SER A 12 4.42 -2.38 -6.22
CA SER A 12 5.29 -3.01 -5.22
C SER A 12 4.90 -4.47 -4.97
N SER A 13 3.61 -4.79 -4.87
CA SER A 13 3.16 -6.19 -4.72
C SER A 13 3.47 -7.03 -5.96
N THR A 14 3.25 -6.50 -7.16
CA THR A 14 3.49 -7.24 -8.41
C THR A 14 4.99 -7.48 -8.62
N ALA A 15 5.80 -6.44 -8.39
CA ALA A 15 7.25 -6.53 -8.46
C ALA A 15 7.80 -7.53 -7.43
N LEU A 16 7.32 -7.49 -6.19
CA LEU A 16 7.73 -8.43 -5.14
C LEU A 16 7.47 -9.88 -5.56
N ARG A 17 6.28 -10.17 -6.10
CA ARG A 17 5.93 -11.51 -6.58
C ARG A 17 6.76 -11.95 -7.78
N ALA A 18 6.97 -11.07 -8.76
CA ALA A 18 7.79 -11.35 -9.94
C ALA A 18 9.24 -11.64 -9.55
N CYS A 19 9.82 -10.80 -8.68
CA CYS A 19 11.15 -11.01 -8.13
C CYS A 19 11.21 -12.34 -7.37
N ALA A 20 10.22 -12.66 -6.53
CA ALA A 20 10.20 -13.87 -5.70
C ALA A 20 10.18 -15.12 -6.56
N TYR A 21 9.34 -15.13 -7.59
CA TYR A 21 9.29 -16.20 -8.56
C TYR A 21 10.62 -16.36 -9.31
N ALA A 22 11.20 -15.27 -9.82
CA ALA A 22 12.49 -15.33 -10.54
C ALA A 22 13.64 -15.82 -9.64
N PHE A 23 13.70 -15.35 -8.40
CA PHE A 23 14.74 -15.72 -7.43
C PHE A 23 14.64 -17.20 -7.01
N LEU A 24 13.43 -17.65 -6.64
CA LEU A 24 13.22 -19.03 -6.19
C LEU A 24 13.29 -20.05 -7.34
N ARG A 25 12.98 -19.65 -8.58
CA ARG A 25 12.89 -20.57 -9.71
C ARG A 25 14.10 -20.58 -10.64
N TRP A 26 14.74 -19.45 -10.90
CA TRP A 26 15.74 -19.33 -11.98
C TRP A 26 17.14 -19.01 -11.47
N ILE A 27 17.35 -17.90 -10.78
CA ILE A 27 18.71 -17.45 -10.43
C ILE A 27 18.70 -16.80 -9.04
N PRO A 28 19.35 -17.42 -8.02
CA PRO A 28 19.58 -16.78 -6.73
C PRO A 28 20.67 -15.71 -6.86
N GLY A 29 20.31 -14.57 -7.44
CA GLY A 29 21.18 -13.40 -7.53
C GLY A 29 21.23 -12.63 -6.21
N HIS A 30 22.43 -12.25 -5.77
CA HIS A 30 22.63 -11.50 -4.53
C HIS A 30 21.93 -10.14 -4.50
N HIS A 31 21.66 -9.52 -5.66
CA HIS A 31 20.92 -8.26 -5.77
C HIS A 31 19.44 -8.37 -5.41
N PHE A 32 18.86 -9.57 -5.52
CA PHE A 32 17.43 -9.74 -5.25
C PHE A 32 17.14 -9.65 -3.75
N VAL A 33 18.04 -10.11 -2.89
CA VAL A 33 17.88 -10.10 -1.43
C VAL A 33 17.59 -8.70 -0.87
N PRO A 34 18.42 -7.66 -1.11
CA PRO A 34 18.11 -6.31 -0.64
C PRO A 34 16.85 -5.72 -1.32
N ALA A 35 16.60 -6.06 -2.58
CA ALA A 35 15.41 -5.59 -3.30
C ALA A 35 14.11 -6.11 -2.68
N PHE A 36 14.07 -7.34 -2.19
CA PHE A 36 12.89 -7.89 -1.51
C PHE A 36 12.53 -7.13 -0.25
N TYR A 37 13.51 -6.87 0.60
CA TYR A 37 13.28 -6.13 1.84
C TYR A 37 12.88 -4.69 1.56
N ALA A 38 13.46 -4.05 0.54
CA ALA A 38 13.06 -2.70 0.12
C ALA A 38 11.61 -2.68 -0.41
N LEU A 39 11.24 -3.61 -1.29
CA LEU A 39 9.88 -3.71 -1.82
C LEU A 39 8.86 -4.01 -0.72
N LEU A 40 9.20 -4.88 0.24
CA LEU A 40 8.36 -5.15 1.40
C LEU A 40 8.20 -3.91 2.28
N ALA A 41 9.30 -3.20 2.55
CA ALA A 41 9.31 -1.98 3.36
C ALA A 41 8.47 -0.85 2.74
N VAL A 42 8.34 -0.79 1.41
CA VAL A 42 7.43 0.14 0.71
C VAL A 42 6.00 -0.39 0.70
N TYR A 43 5.82 -1.69 0.48
CA TYR A 43 4.50 -2.33 0.37
C TYR A 43 3.71 -2.25 1.68
N ILE A 44 4.32 -2.60 2.83
CA ILE A 44 3.62 -2.62 4.14
C ILE A 44 2.98 -1.26 4.50
N PRO A 45 3.71 -0.13 4.54
CA PRO A 45 3.11 1.15 4.90
C PRO A 45 2.08 1.61 3.88
N SER A 46 2.31 1.39 2.58
CA SER A 46 1.36 1.72 1.53
C SER A 46 0.07 0.89 1.67
N PHE A 47 0.20 -0.39 2.00
CA PHE A 47 -0.93 -1.29 2.26
C PHE A 47 -1.71 -0.85 3.50
N ILE A 48 -1.03 -0.51 4.61
CA ILE A 48 -1.69 -0.03 5.83
C ILE A 48 -2.40 1.29 5.58
N TYR A 49 -1.79 2.20 4.83
CA TYR A 49 -2.41 3.47 4.45
C TYR A 49 -3.69 3.21 3.67
N ASN A 50 -3.61 2.47 2.56
CA ASN A 50 -4.78 2.14 1.74
C ASN A 50 -5.83 1.34 2.53
N PHE A 51 -5.43 0.46 3.44
CA PHE A 51 -6.36 -0.30 4.27
C PHE A 51 -7.14 0.60 5.25
N ARG A 52 -6.54 1.69 5.72
CA ARG A 52 -7.20 2.65 6.63
C ARG A 52 -8.01 3.71 5.91
N THR A 53 -7.60 4.13 4.71
CA THR A 53 -8.25 5.21 3.97
C THR A 53 -9.33 4.74 3.00
N THR A 54 -9.35 3.45 2.65
CA THR A 54 -10.38 2.93 1.75
C THR A 54 -11.69 2.74 2.51
N SER A 55 -12.72 3.54 2.18
CA SER A 55 -14.08 3.34 2.66
C SER A 55 -14.74 2.13 1.97
N PRO A 56 -15.60 1.37 2.67
CA PRO A 56 -16.35 0.25 2.11
C PRO A 56 -17.54 0.68 1.23
N TYR A 57 -17.85 1.97 1.20
CA TYR A 57 -18.99 2.52 0.48
C TYR A 57 -18.56 3.31 -0.75
N LYS A 58 -19.29 3.14 -1.84
CA LYS A 58 -19.15 3.92 -3.07
C LYS A 58 -20.16 5.07 -3.02
N ILE A 59 -19.68 6.30 -3.09
CA ILE A 59 -20.52 7.51 -3.16
C ILE A 59 -21.00 7.63 -4.61
N ILE A 60 -22.31 7.49 -4.84
CA ILE A 60 -22.91 7.44 -6.19
C ILE A 60 -23.36 8.83 -6.64
N SER A 61 -23.92 9.61 -5.73
CA SER A 61 -24.40 10.97 -5.98
C SER A 61 -24.21 11.78 -4.72
N ASP A 62 -23.60 12.94 -4.88
CA ASP A 62 -23.51 13.99 -3.87
C ASP A 62 -24.50 15.06 -4.34
N GLU A 63 -25.66 15.14 -3.72
CA GLU A 63 -26.68 16.15 -4.04
C GLU A 63 -26.59 17.23 -2.97
N LEU A 64 -26.02 18.39 -3.36
CA LEU A 64 -25.88 19.56 -2.50
C LEU A 64 -27.19 20.36 -2.56
N ASP A 65 -28.04 20.26 -1.53
CA ASP A 65 -29.20 21.14 -1.39
C ASP A 65 -28.80 22.38 -0.60
N VAL A 66 -28.72 23.53 -1.28
CA VAL A 66 -28.33 24.81 -0.66
C VAL A 66 -29.60 25.48 -0.15
N ILE A 67 -29.93 25.25 1.12
CA ILE A 67 -31.08 25.89 1.76
C ILE A 67 -30.63 27.24 2.32
N VAL A 68 -30.85 28.31 1.54
CA VAL A 68 -30.63 29.69 2.00
C VAL A 68 -31.69 30.04 3.04
N LYS A 69 -31.31 30.06 4.32
CA LYS A 69 -32.16 30.61 5.39
C LYS A 69 -31.96 32.11 5.45
N GLU A 70 -32.99 32.85 5.07
CA GLU A 70 -33.07 34.30 5.28
C GLU A 70 -33.15 34.57 6.80
N THR A 71 -32.17 35.27 7.35
CA THR A 71 -32.16 35.63 8.77
C THR A 71 -33.26 36.65 9.03
N VAL A 72 -34.28 36.26 9.80
CA VAL A 72 -35.26 37.21 10.34
C VAL A 72 -34.53 38.13 11.31
N ASP A 73 -34.44 39.41 10.94
CA ASP A 73 -33.88 40.49 11.73
C ASP A 73 -34.34 40.38 13.19
N ARG A 74 -33.37 40.20 14.08
CA ARG A 74 -33.59 40.31 15.51
C ARG A 74 -33.67 41.80 15.80
N ASP A 75 -34.88 42.28 16.11
CA ASP A 75 -35.18 43.64 16.57
C ASP A 75 -34.04 44.19 17.44
N ALA A 76 -33.20 45.04 16.83
CA ALA A 76 -32.21 45.85 17.50
C ALA A 76 -32.68 47.31 17.40
N SER A 77 -33.76 47.60 18.13
CA SER A 77 -34.02 48.97 18.52
C SER A 77 -32.94 49.38 19.53
N GLU A 78 -31.90 50.06 19.07
CA GLU A 78 -31.22 51.19 19.74
C GLU A 78 -29.88 51.52 19.04
N GLU A 79 -29.80 52.75 18.52
CA GLU A 79 -28.62 53.65 18.49
C GLU A 79 -27.25 53.08 18.09
N LEU A 80 -26.50 53.59 17.11
CA LEU A 80 -26.26 55.01 16.79
C LEU A 80 -25.42 55.08 15.50
N GLU A 81 -25.67 56.14 14.74
CA GLU A 81 -24.83 56.70 13.68
C GLU A 81 -23.33 56.46 13.89
N LEU A 82 -22.62 55.96 12.87
CA LEU A 82 -21.35 56.50 12.36
C LEU A 82 -20.77 55.60 11.25
N LEU A 83 -20.41 56.26 10.13
CA LEU A 83 -19.49 55.86 9.04
C LEU A 83 -20.11 55.34 7.73
N ASP A 84 -20.43 56.36 6.92
CA ASP A 84 -20.30 56.46 5.45
C ASP A 84 -19.24 55.53 4.83
N GLY A 85 -19.65 54.71 3.85
CA GLY A 85 -18.76 54.28 2.76
C GLY A 85 -18.25 52.83 2.73
N ALA A 86 -19.05 51.83 3.06
CA ALA A 86 -18.80 50.46 2.60
C ALA A 86 -20.13 49.79 2.22
N ASP A 87 -20.20 49.32 0.98
CA ASP A 87 -21.28 48.50 0.43
C ASP A 87 -21.21 47.13 1.12
N GLU A 88 -21.82 47.03 2.31
CA GLU A 88 -21.97 45.78 3.06
C GLU A 88 -23.15 45.02 2.45
N GLY A 89 -22.84 44.21 1.43
CA GLY A 89 -23.74 43.17 0.96
C GLY A 89 -24.13 42.21 2.10
N PRO A 90 -25.30 41.56 2.04
CA PRO A 90 -25.81 40.75 3.14
C PRO A 90 -24.83 39.64 3.53
N ILE A 91 -24.64 39.43 4.84
CA ILE A 91 -23.82 38.33 5.36
C ILE A 91 -24.67 37.05 5.24
N GLU A 92 -24.54 36.32 4.13
CA GLU A 92 -25.21 35.04 3.91
C GLU A 92 -24.47 33.92 4.67
N GLU A 93 -25.05 33.41 5.77
CA GLU A 93 -24.59 32.17 6.39
C GLU A 93 -25.20 30.97 5.65
N ILE A 94 -24.37 30.28 4.86
CA ILE A 94 -24.75 29.11 4.07
C ILE A 94 -24.64 27.86 4.96
N ASP A 95 -25.78 27.31 5.39
CA ASP A 95 -25.84 26.02 6.08
C ASP A 95 -26.05 24.91 5.03
N VAL A 96 -25.02 24.10 4.79
CA VAL A 96 -25.00 23.07 3.75
C VAL A 96 -25.39 21.73 4.37
N GLU A 97 -26.59 21.24 4.07
CA GLU A 97 -27.07 19.93 4.55
C GLU A 97 -26.84 18.86 3.47
N GLU A 98 -25.81 18.03 3.65
CA GLU A 98 -25.41 16.98 2.70
C GLU A 98 -26.14 15.65 2.99
N THR A 99 -26.94 15.14 2.05
CA THR A 99 -27.55 13.80 2.13
C THR A 99 -26.77 12.79 1.29
N ILE A 100 -25.88 12.03 1.92
CA ILE A 100 -25.04 11.00 1.27
C ILE A 100 -25.77 9.65 1.13
N VAL A 101 -26.03 9.22 -0.12
CA VAL A 101 -26.53 7.86 -0.42
C VAL A 101 -25.35 6.90 -0.64
N LEU A 102 -25.20 5.92 0.27
CA LEU A 102 -24.08 4.98 0.30
C LEU A 102 -24.48 3.60 -0.25
N GLU A 103 -23.79 3.11 -1.27
CA GLU A 103 -23.90 1.72 -1.74
C GLU A 103 -22.65 0.91 -1.31
N GLU A 104 -22.86 -0.31 -0.83
CA GLU A 104 -21.77 -1.22 -0.46
C GLU A 104 -21.01 -1.68 -1.71
N LYS A 105 -19.68 -1.52 -1.69
CA LYS A 105 -18.83 -1.85 -2.84
C LYS A 105 -18.67 -3.37 -2.98
N ASP A 106 -18.87 -3.91 -4.17
CA ASP A 106 -18.65 -5.33 -4.43
C ASP A 106 -17.21 -5.80 -4.12
N PRO A 107 -17.03 -6.98 -3.50
CA PRO A 107 -15.72 -7.54 -3.24
C PRO A 107 -15.07 -8.00 -4.55
N HIS A 108 -14.17 -7.18 -5.10
CA HIS A 108 -13.37 -7.56 -6.27
C HIS A 108 -12.21 -8.49 -5.90
N ILE A 109 -12.53 -9.75 -5.57
CA ILE A 109 -11.60 -10.77 -5.06
C ILE A 109 -10.38 -10.94 -5.99
N LEU A 110 -10.61 -11.14 -7.29
CA LEU A 110 -9.52 -11.36 -8.26
C LEU A 110 -8.61 -10.15 -8.40
N ARG A 111 -9.19 -8.94 -8.34
CA ARG A 111 -8.42 -7.69 -8.41
C ARG A 111 -7.54 -7.58 -7.18
N THR A 112 -8.10 -7.71 -5.99
CA THR A 112 -7.35 -7.72 -4.74
C THR A 112 -6.25 -8.77 -4.76
N LEU A 113 -6.55 -9.99 -5.21
CA LEU A 113 -5.58 -11.08 -5.23
C LEU A 113 -4.43 -10.83 -6.21
N LEU A 114 -4.70 -10.34 -7.42
CA LEU A 114 -3.68 -10.06 -8.43
C LEU A 114 -2.86 -8.81 -8.13
N THR A 115 -3.51 -7.73 -7.68
CA THR A 115 -2.83 -6.44 -7.46
C THR A 115 -2.25 -6.30 -6.06
N GLY A 116 -2.69 -7.09 -5.07
CA GLY A 116 -2.30 -6.90 -3.68
C GLY A 116 -2.92 -5.65 -3.03
N LEU A 117 -3.93 -5.05 -3.65
CA LEU A 117 -4.66 -3.93 -3.06
C LEU A 117 -5.64 -4.44 -2.01
N PRO A 118 -5.73 -3.80 -0.82
CA PRO A 118 -6.71 -4.19 0.18
C PRO A 118 -8.14 -4.02 -0.37
N SER A 119 -8.99 -5.03 -0.22
CA SER A 119 -10.43 -4.92 -0.45
C SER A 119 -11.09 -4.33 0.80
N PRO A 120 -11.88 -3.25 0.66
CA PRO A 120 -12.55 -2.64 1.81
C PRO A 120 -13.74 -3.47 2.32
N THR A 121 -14.39 -4.22 1.43
CA THR A 121 -15.55 -5.08 1.75
C THR A 121 -15.14 -6.37 2.47
N SER A 122 -13.88 -6.79 2.36
CA SER A 122 -13.42 -8.05 2.97
C SER A 122 -12.02 -7.92 3.55
N ILE A 123 -11.96 -7.94 4.88
CA ILE A 123 -10.70 -7.97 5.64
C ILE A 123 -9.95 -9.27 5.37
N PHE A 124 -10.66 -10.38 5.22
CA PHE A 124 -10.07 -11.70 5.00
C PHE A 124 -9.22 -11.72 3.72
N TRP A 125 -9.74 -11.24 2.59
CA TRP A 125 -9.01 -11.25 1.32
C TRP A 125 -7.80 -10.32 1.35
N SER A 126 -7.92 -9.16 2.01
CA SER A 126 -6.80 -8.25 2.26
C SER A 126 -5.70 -8.91 3.11
N LEU A 127 -6.09 -9.68 4.14
CA LEU A 127 -5.15 -10.42 4.97
C LEU A 127 -4.49 -11.57 4.21
N VAL A 128 -5.23 -12.28 3.37
CA VAL A 128 -4.70 -13.36 2.52
C VAL A 128 -3.64 -12.80 1.57
N THR A 129 -3.86 -11.68 0.91
CA THR A 129 -2.85 -11.08 0.02
C THR A 129 -1.62 -10.56 0.75
N LEU A 130 -1.81 -9.93 1.91
CA LEU A 130 -0.70 -9.57 2.79
C LEU A 130 0.09 -10.82 3.20
N GLY A 131 -0.60 -11.89 3.60
CA GLY A 131 -0.03 -13.17 3.99
C GLY A 131 0.76 -13.83 2.86
N ILE A 132 0.26 -13.81 1.62
CA ILE A 132 0.98 -14.32 0.44
C ILE A 132 2.30 -13.56 0.25
N ASN A 133 2.26 -12.23 0.28
CA ASN A 133 3.48 -11.43 0.11
C ASN A 133 4.49 -11.66 1.24
N LEU A 134 4.01 -11.79 2.49
CA LEU A 134 4.86 -12.14 3.64
C LEU A 134 5.43 -13.56 3.53
N ALA A 135 4.63 -14.53 3.11
CA ALA A 135 5.07 -15.92 2.92
C ALA A 135 6.16 -16.02 1.85
N LEU A 136 6.03 -15.29 0.74
CA LEU A 136 7.06 -15.22 -0.30
C LEU A 136 8.37 -14.65 0.26
N VAL A 137 8.32 -13.56 1.03
CA VAL A 137 9.53 -13.01 1.67
C VAL A 137 10.10 -14.00 2.70
N GLY A 138 9.26 -14.68 3.45
CA GLY A 138 9.66 -15.73 4.39
C GLY A 138 10.39 -16.88 3.69
N MET A 139 9.86 -17.36 2.55
CA MET A 139 10.50 -18.41 1.74
C MET A 139 11.86 -17.97 1.18
N VAL A 140 11.97 -16.74 0.69
CA VAL A 140 13.25 -16.18 0.22
C VAL A 140 14.24 -16.07 1.39
N THR A 141 13.78 -15.60 2.55
CA THR A 141 14.61 -15.44 3.75
C THR A 141 15.09 -16.82 4.25
N ASP A 142 14.20 -17.81 4.33
CA ASP A 142 14.58 -19.19 4.68
C ASP A 142 15.62 -19.72 3.68
N TYR A 143 15.39 -19.58 2.37
CA TYR A 143 16.34 -20.04 1.36
C TYR A 143 17.74 -19.40 1.52
N VAL A 144 17.80 -18.09 1.75
CA VAL A 144 19.08 -17.35 1.85
C VAL A 144 19.82 -17.70 3.14
N TYR A 145 19.12 -17.77 4.28
CA TYR A 145 19.75 -17.85 5.59
C TYR A 145 19.78 -19.26 6.19
N ARG A 146 18.99 -20.21 5.68
CA ARG A 146 18.97 -21.60 6.17
C ARG A 146 20.34 -22.26 6.09
N ALA A 147 21.03 -22.15 4.96
CA ALA A 147 22.34 -22.77 4.80
C ALA A 147 23.39 -22.20 5.77
N PRO A 148 23.64 -20.87 5.81
CA PRO A 148 24.67 -20.31 6.71
C PRO A 148 24.29 -20.34 8.20
N LEU A 149 23.01 -20.46 8.57
CA LEU A 149 22.62 -20.52 9.98
C LEU A 149 22.48 -21.94 10.52
N LEU A 150 21.91 -22.88 9.74
CA LEU A 150 21.58 -24.23 10.22
C LEU A 150 22.59 -25.31 9.77
N HIS A 151 23.34 -25.06 8.71
CA HIS A 151 24.26 -26.04 8.11
C HIS A 151 25.66 -25.46 7.94
N GLN A 152 26.22 -24.93 9.04
CA GLN A 152 27.57 -24.39 9.05
C GLN A 152 28.59 -25.53 8.97
N ALA A 153 29.18 -25.71 7.80
CA ALA A 153 30.26 -26.64 7.60
C ALA A 153 31.59 -25.94 7.87
N HIS A 154 32.13 -26.14 9.08
CA HIS A 154 33.38 -25.53 9.53
C HIS A 154 34.63 -26.30 9.06
N ASP A 155 34.45 -27.57 8.66
CA ASP A 155 35.55 -28.47 8.26
C ASP A 155 35.64 -28.68 6.73
N LEU A 156 34.86 -27.93 5.94
CA LEU A 156 34.96 -27.97 4.48
C LEU A 156 36.05 -27.00 4.01
N SER A 157 37.13 -27.55 3.46
CA SER A 157 38.08 -26.80 2.66
C SER A 157 37.76 -26.99 1.17
N PHE A 158 37.58 -25.88 0.46
CA PHE A 158 37.54 -25.92 -1.00
C PHE A 158 38.96 -26.02 -1.51
N ALA A 159 39.40 -27.23 -1.82
CA ALA A 159 40.70 -27.47 -2.41
C ALA A 159 40.55 -27.43 -3.94
N ARG A 160 41.29 -26.55 -4.60
CA ARG A 160 41.28 -26.45 -6.06
C ARG A 160 42.32 -27.41 -6.62
N VAL A 161 41.92 -28.27 -7.55
CA VAL A 161 42.90 -29.08 -8.30
C VAL A 161 43.82 -28.13 -9.06
N GLY A 162 45.10 -28.15 -8.69
CA GLY A 162 46.16 -27.41 -9.34
C GLY A 162 46.68 -28.18 -10.55
N TYR A 163 48.00 -28.23 -10.69
CA TYR A 163 48.63 -28.94 -11.81
C TYR A 163 48.47 -30.46 -11.68
N VAL A 164 47.98 -31.11 -12.73
CA VAL A 164 47.87 -32.57 -12.84
C VAL A 164 48.80 -33.06 -13.95
N SER A 165 49.70 -33.98 -13.60
CA SER A 165 50.56 -34.75 -14.49
C SER A 165 50.06 -36.20 -14.60
N GLY A 166 50.60 -36.98 -15.54
CA GLY A 166 50.20 -38.37 -15.77
C GLY A 166 50.40 -39.31 -14.58
N SER A 167 51.19 -38.91 -13.57
CA SER A 167 51.47 -39.70 -12.35
C SER A 167 51.25 -38.95 -11.04
N THR A 168 50.96 -37.63 -11.05
CA THR A 168 50.78 -36.83 -9.83
C THR A 168 49.72 -35.76 -10.02
N ALA A 169 48.97 -35.43 -8.97
CA ALA A 169 48.03 -34.32 -8.95
C ALA A 169 48.34 -33.43 -7.75
N ASN A 170 48.52 -32.13 -7.98
CA ASN A 170 48.66 -31.14 -6.92
C ASN A 170 47.30 -30.54 -6.59
N ILE A 171 46.96 -30.43 -5.32
CA ILE A 171 45.72 -29.83 -4.84
C ILE A 171 46.12 -28.63 -3.97
N LEU A 172 45.59 -27.45 -4.30
CA LEU A 172 45.82 -26.17 -3.64
C LEU A 172 44.71 -25.85 -2.64
#